data_AF-A0A4Y2DVT7-F1
#
_entry.id   AF-A0A4Y2DVT7-F1
#
_cell.length_a   1.000
_cell.length_b   1.000
_cell.length_c   1.000
_cell.angle_alpha   90.00
_cell.angle_beta   90.00
_cell.angle_gamma   90.00
#
_symmetry.space_group_name_H-M   'P 1'
#
loop_
_entity.id
_entity.type
_entity.pdbx_description
1 polymer ?
#
loop_
_entity_poly.entity_id
_entity_poly.type
_entity_poly.pdbx_seq_one_letter_code
_entity_poly.pdbx_strand_id
1 'polypeptide(L)'
;MRPAPRSSEISVTSATEKVEDIPEGSEDDSHAYDDDFSGVSDDSEPQLYSQLEINDLVRDLGLSKDSAERLVSRLKENNLLAPDTSFSWFRKIETAFIQYLTQNDLVYCSNVPGDV
;
A
#
# COMPACT_ATOMS: atom_id res chain seq x y z
N MET A 1 -32.54 14.18 -21.03
CA MET A 1 -31.61 15.03 -20.26
C MET A 1 -30.57 15.61 -21.21
N ARG A 2 -30.42 16.94 -21.28
CA ARG A 2 -29.35 17.62 -22.02
C ARG A 2 -28.39 18.24 -21.00
N PRO A 3 -27.06 18.27 -21.22
CA PRO A 3 -26.14 18.93 -20.29
C PRO A 3 -26.28 20.44 -20.39
N ALA A 4 -26.21 21.14 -19.26
CA ALA A 4 -26.09 22.60 -19.25
C ALA A 4 -24.66 23.03 -19.62
N PRO A 5 -24.46 24.12 -20.39
CA PRO A 5 -23.14 24.64 -20.77
C PRO A 5 -22.36 25.28 -19.62
N ARG A 6 -21.06 25.44 -19.84
CA ARG A 6 -19.97 25.55 -18.84
C ARG A 6 -19.62 26.98 -18.38
N SER A 7 -18.79 26.98 -17.33
CA SER A 7 -17.75 27.94 -16.95
C SER A 7 -18.17 29.16 -16.13
N SER A 8 -17.74 29.16 -14.86
CA SER A 8 -17.57 30.36 -14.05
C SER A 8 -16.11 30.44 -13.63
N GLU A 9 -15.54 31.61 -13.89
CA GLU A 9 -14.14 32.01 -13.76
C GLU A 9 -13.48 31.58 -12.44
N ILE A 10 -12.26 31.06 -12.53
CA ILE A 10 -11.34 31.08 -11.39
C ILE A 10 -10.98 32.55 -11.13
N SER A 11 -11.48 33.10 -10.02
CA SER A 11 -10.94 34.36 -9.51
C SER A 11 -9.52 34.10 -9.00
N VAL A 12 -8.54 34.47 -9.82
CA VAL A 12 -7.15 34.63 -9.39
C VAL A 12 -7.15 35.74 -8.35
N THR A 13 -7.07 35.39 -7.07
CA THR A 13 -6.77 36.38 -6.04
C THR A 13 -5.31 36.80 -6.22
N SER A 14 -5.13 37.97 -6.82
CA SER A 14 -3.83 38.64 -6.96
C SER A 14 -3.20 38.89 -5.60
N ALA A 15 -1.88 38.67 -5.54
CA ALA A 15 -1.03 38.98 -4.41
C ALA A 15 -1.28 40.38 -3.84
N THR A 16 -1.27 40.49 -2.51
CA THR A 16 -0.97 41.75 -1.83
C THR A 16 0.14 41.48 -0.85
N GLU A 17 1.32 41.89 -1.31
CA GLU A 17 2.53 42.17 -0.56
C GLU A 17 2.21 43.17 0.56
N LYS A 18 2.47 42.78 1.82
CA LYS A 18 2.73 43.74 2.89
C LYS A 18 3.85 43.16 3.75
N VAL A 19 5.07 43.58 3.43
CA VAL A 19 6.27 43.34 4.22
C VAL A 19 6.17 44.22 5.46
N GLU A 20 6.11 43.61 6.64
CA GLU A 20 6.21 44.30 7.91
C GLU A 20 7.49 43.87 8.60
N ASP A 21 8.30 44.88 8.88
CA ASP A 21 9.66 44.90 9.42
C ASP A 21 9.71 44.20 10.79
N ILE A 22 10.40 43.05 10.87
CA ILE A 22 10.65 42.34 12.13
C ILE A 22 12.07 42.73 12.59
N PRO A 23 12.25 43.24 13.82
CA PRO A 23 13.54 43.72 14.28
C PRO A 23 14.56 42.58 14.36
N GLU A 24 15.75 42.86 13.81
CA GLU A 24 16.96 42.06 13.97
C GLU A 24 17.25 41.78 15.44
N GLY A 25 17.30 40.51 15.79
CA GLY A 25 17.56 40.03 17.13
C GLY A 25 18.42 38.78 17.10
N SER A 26 19.72 39.00 17.24
CA SER A 26 20.74 38.05 17.71
C SER A 26 21.01 36.82 16.85
N GLU A 27 22.12 36.88 16.10
CA GLU A 27 22.87 35.71 15.67
C GLU A 27 23.44 35.02 16.93
N ASP A 28 22.70 34.06 17.48
CA ASP A 28 23.25 33.07 18.42
C ASP A 28 23.63 31.83 17.60
N ASP A 29 24.82 31.91 17.01
CA ASP A 29 25.52 30.78 16.41
C ASP A 29 26.02 29.87 17.53
N SER A 30 25.11 29.06 18.06
CA SER A 30 25.47 27.77 18.59
C SER A 30 24.83 26.72 17.71
N HIS A 31 25.48 26.42 16.57
CA HIS A 31 25.37 25.10 15.98
C HIS A 31 25.86 24.06 17.01
N ALA A 32 24.97 23.72 17.95
CA ALA A 32 25.01 22.41 18.56
C ALA A 32 24.83 21.45 17.40
N TYR A 33 25.95 20.90 16.92
CA TYR A 33 25.91 19.73 16.06
C TYR A 33 25.10 18.71 16.85
N ASP A 34 23.86 18.51 16.43
CA ASP A 34 23.05 17.36 16.81
C ASP A 34 23.69 16.16 16.11
N ASP A 35 24.85 15.76 16.63
CA ASP A 35 25.67 14.63 16.19
C ASP A 35 25.07 13.30 16.70
N ASP A 36 23.77 13.30 17.01
CA ASP A 36 23.01 12.10 17.35
C ASP A 36 22.19 11.58 16.16
N PHE A 37 22.42 12.11 14.95
CA PHE A 37 22.18 11.30 13.75
C PHE A 37 23.27 10.24 13.68
N SER A 38 23.17 9.25 14.57
CA SER A 38 23.86 7.98 14.43
C SER A 38 23.48 7.47 13.06
N GLY A 39 24.36 7.67 12.08
CA GLY A 39 24.16 7.17 10.73
C GLY A 39 23.90 5.69 10.90
N VAL A 40 22.64 5.29 10.71
CA VAL A 40 22.23 3.90 10.68
C VAL A 40 23.18 3.28 9.67
N SER A 41 24.13 2.50 10.16
CA SER A 41 25.03 1.78 9.30
C SER A 41 24.13 0.82 8.55
N ASP A 42 23.82 1.18 7.31
CA ASP A 42 22.88 0.50 6.41
C ASP A 42 23.52 -0.78 5.85
N ASP A 43 24.26 -1.49 6.70
CA ASP A 43 24.88 -2.80 6.43
C ASP A 43 23.93 -3.95 6.83
N SER A 44 22.70 -3.61 7.24
CA SER A 44 21.62 -4.57 7.35
C SER A 44 21.20 -5.00 5.95
N GLU A 45 21.37 -6.29 5.64
CA GLU A 45 20.77 -6.91 4.46
C GLU A 45 19.29 -6.51 4.34
N PRO A 46 18.81 -6.25 3.12
CA PRO A 46 17.42 -5.89 2.92
C PRO A 46 16.52 -6.99 3.47
N GLN A 47 15.52 -6.61 4.26
CA GLN A 47 14.55 -7.55 4.79
C GLN A 47 13.79 -8.21 3.63
N LEU A 48 13.91 -9.53 3.54
CA LEU A 48 13.23 -10.33 2.53
C LEU A 48 11.80 -10.63 2.95
N TYR A 49 10.86 -10.53 2.01
CA TYR A 49 9.47 -10.91 2.22
C TYR A 49 9.30 -12.43 2.11
N SER A 50 8.70 -13.02 3.14
CA SER A 50 8.22 -14.40 3.14
C SER A 50 6.91 -14.56 2.36
N GLN A 51 6.54 -15.82 2.08
CA GLN A 51 5.28 -16.12 1.40
C GLN A 51 4.05 -15.60 2.15
N LEU A 52 4.06 -15.71 3.49
CA LEU A 52 2.96 -15.27 4.33
C LEU A 52 2.78 -13.75 4.21
N GLU A 53 3.88 -13.00 4.32
CA GLU A 53 3.87 -11.54 4.25
C GLU A 53 3.38 -11.04 2.89
N ILE A 54 3.77 -11.69 1.78
CA ILE A 54 3.24 -11.35 0.46
C ILE A 54 1.73 -11.62 0.37
N ASN A 55 1.29 -12.77 0.87
CA ASN A 55 -0.12 -13.14 0.84
C ASN A 55 -0.96 -12.17 1.68
N ASP A 56 -0.46 -11.78 2.84
CA ASP A 56 -1.09 -10.78 3.71
C ASP A 56 -1.10 -9.41 3.05
N LEU A 57 0.02 -8.96 2.48
CA LEU A 57 0.10 -7.70 1.76
C LEU A 57 -0.89 -7.62 0.59
N VAL A 58 -0.99 -8.69 -0.21
CA VAL A 58 -1.94 -8.80 -1.32
C VAL A 58 -3.38 -8.73 -0.82
N ARG A 59 -3.68 -9.37 0.32
CA ARG A 59 -5.01 -9.40 0.93
C ARG A 59 -5.39 -8.05 1.55
N ASP A 60 -4.48 -7.44 2.31
CA ASP A 60 -4.71 -6.19 3.04
C ASP A 60 -4.89 -5.01 2.08
N LEU A 61 -4.16 -5.02 0.96
CA LEU A 61 -4.30 -4.03 -0.11
C LEU A 61 -5.44 -4.35 -1.08
N GLY A 62 -6.09 -5.52 -0.96
CA GLY A 62 -7.18 -5.94 -1.84
C GLY A 62 -6.79 -5.99 -3.32
N LEU A 63 -5.55 -6.39 -3.62
CA LEU A 63 -5.01 -6.37 -4.99
C LEU A 63 -5.78 -7.35 -5.89
N SER A 64 -5.99 -6.97 -7.16
CA SER A 64 -6.41 -7.91 -8.20
C SER A 64 -5.25 -8.84 -8.58
N LYS A 65 -5.56 -9.97 -9.22
CA LYS A 65 -4.56 -10.93 -9.71
C LYS A 65 -3.42 -10.25 -10.46
N ASP A 66 -3.75 -9.45 -11.47
CA ASP A 66 -2.74 -8.81 -12.33
C ASP A 66 -1.89 -7.80 -11.55
N SER A 67 -2.49 -7.06 -10.62
CA SER A 67 -1.75 -6.12 -9.78
C SER A 67 -0.83 -6.82 -8.78
N ALA A 68 -1.27 -7.95 -8.21
CA ALA A 68 -0.48 -8.76 -7.30
C ALA A 68 0.69 -9.45 -8.02
N GLU A 69 0.48 -9.97 -9.24
CA GLU A 69 1.56 -10.51 -10.07
C GLU A 69 2.62 -9.44 -10.39
N ARG A 70 2.18 -8.24 -10.75
CA ARG A 70 3.11 -7.12 -11.02
C ARG A 70 3.89 -6.73 -9.77
N LEU A 71 3.25 -6.68 -8.60
CA LEU A 71 3.92 -6.42 -7.33
C LEU A 71 5.01 -7.46 -7.05
N VAL A 72 4.66 -8.75 -7.13
CA VAL A 72 5.62 -9.84 -6.88
C VAL A 72 6.75 -9.81 -7.89
N SER A 73 6.48 -9.54 -9.18
CA SER A 73 7.53 -9.43 -10.20
C SER A 73 8.55 -8.37 -9.82
N ARG A 74 8.09 -7.20 -9.34
CA ARG A 74 8.98 -6.13 -8.89
C ARG A 74 9.79 -6.52 -7.65
N LEU A 75 9.16 -7.18 -6.67
CA LEU A 75 9.87 -7.66 -5.49
C LEU A 75 10.95 -8.68 -5.86
N LYS A 76 10.64 -9.57 -6.82
CA LYS A 76 11.57 -10.57 -7.35
C LYS A 76 12.75 -9.91 -8.10
N GLU A 77 12.47 -8.95 -8.97
CA GLU A 77 13.48 -8.19 -9.71
C GLU A 77 14.46 -7.46 -8.79
N ASN A 78 14.00 -7.03 -7.61
CA ASN A 78 14.82 -6.34 -6.61
C ASN A 78 15.45 -7.29 -5.57
N ASN A 79 15.35 -8.61 -5.75
CA ASN A 79 15.83 -9.62 -4.80
C ASN A 79 15.29 -9.43 -3.37
N LEU A 80 14.04 -8.96 -3.23
CA LEU A 80 13.38 -8.72 -1.94
C LEU A 80 12.51 -9.92 -1.51
N LEU A 81 12.64 -11.07 -2.17
CA LEU A 81 11.87 -12.27 -1.85
C LEU A 81 12.76 -13.28 -1.15
N ALA A 82 12.24 -13.91 -0.10
CA ALA A 82 12.91 -15.04 0.52
C ALA A 82 13.09 -16.18 -0.50
N PRO A 83 14.12 -17.03 -0.34
CA PRO A 83 14.24 -18.25 -1.14
C PRO A 83 12.95 -19.09 -1.03
N ASP A 84 12.59 -19.77 -2.12
CA ASP A 84 11.38 -20.60 -2.25
C ASP A 84 10.03 -19.86 -2.19
N THR A 85 10.02 -18.53 -2.21
CA THR A 85 8.78 -17.75 -2.29
C THR A 85 8.22 -17.78 -3.72
N SER A 86 7.00 -18.29 -3.90
CA SER A 86 6.35 -18.37 -5.20
C SER A 86 4.93 -17.80 -5.14
N PHE A 87 4.60 -16.93 -6.07
CA PHE A 87 3.26 -16.37 -6.12
C PHE A 87 2.31 -17.34 -6.82
N SER A 88 1.24 -17.70 -6.12
CA SER A 88 0.14 -18.49 -6.65
C SER A 88 -1.18 -17.78 -6.34
N TRP A 89 -2.02 -17.63 -7.36
CA TRP A 89 -3.31 -16.97 -7.21
C TRP A 89 -4.40 -18.01 -6.95
N PHE A 90 -4.90 -18.07 -5.72
CA PHE A 90 -6.11 -18.83 -5.44
C PHE A 90 -7.32 -18.10 -6.02
N ARG A 91 -8.12 -18.82 -6.81
CA ARG A 91 -9.37 -18.28 -7.31
C ARG A 91 -10.28 -18.02 -6.10
N LYS A 92 -10.98 -16.88 -6.15
CA LYS A 92 -12.15 -16.65 -5.32
C LYS A 92 -13.02 -17.90 -5.40
N ILE A 93 -13.38 -18.48 -4.26
CA ILE A 93 -14.38 -19.56 -4.21
C ILE A 93 -15.55 -19.03 -5.02
N GLU A 94 -15.83 -19.68 -6.15
CA GLU A 94 -16.85 -19.22 -7.08
C GLU A 94 -18.12 -19.01 -6.28
N THR A 95 -18.85 -17.92 -6.52
CA THR A 95 -20.09 -17.64 -5.77
C THR A 95 -21.07 -18.82 -5.81
N ALA A 96 -21.02 -19.62 -6.88
CA ALA A 96 -21.75 -20.87 -7.02
C ALA A 96 -21.39 -21.93 -5.95
N PHE A 97 -20.18 -21.90 -5.40
CA PHE A 97 -19.72 -22.81 -4.35
C PHE A 97 -19.87 -22.26 -2.94
N ILE A 98 -20.00 -20.94 -2.78
CA ILE A 98 -20.26 -20.31 -1.48
C ILE A 98 -21.55 -20.87 -0.86
N GLN A 99 -22.56 -21.22 -1.68
CA GLN A 99 -23.82 -21.81 -1.18
C GLN A 99 -23.61 -23.17 -0.47
N TYR A 100 -22.53 -23.87 -0.80
CA TYR A 100 -22.17 -25.14 -0.16
C TYR A 100 -21.25 -24.92 1.04
N LEU A 101 -20.81 -23.70 1.33
CA LEU A 101 -19.98 -23.42 2.50
C LEU A 101 -20.85 -22.89 3.62
N THR A 102 -20.88 -23.61 4.73
CA THR A 102 -21.53 -23.16 5.96
C THR A 102 -20.47 -22.78 6.98
N GLN A 103 -20.62 -21.61 7.58
CA GLN A 103 -19.69 -21.09 8.58
C GLN A 103 -20.39 -20.91 9.93
N ASN A 104 -19.91 -21.69 10.91
CA ASN A 104 -20.18 -21.51 12.34
C ASN A 104 -18.82 -21.20 13.02
N ASP A 105 -18.46 -21.93 14.09
CA ASP A 105 -17.10 -21.87 14.66
C ASP A 105 -16.02 -22.44 13.71
N LEU A 106 -16.44 -23.24 12.72
CA LEU A 106 -15.63 -23.77 11.63
C LEU A 106 -16.37 -23.60 10.29
N VAL A 107 -15.62 -23.59 9.18
CA VAL A 107 -16.15 -23.59 7.82
C VAL A 107 -16.17 -25.02 7.28
N TYR A 108 -17.32 -25.51 6.82
CA TYR A 108 -17.47 -26.85 6.26
C TYR A 108 -18.38 -26.86 5.02
N CYS A 109 -18.21 -27.89 4.18
CA CYS A 109 -19.06 -28.11 3.02
C CYS A 109 -20.39 -28.77 3.44
N SER A 110 -21.52 -28.17 3.09
CA SER A 110 -22.87 -28.69 3.29
C SER A 110 -23.56 -28.89 1.94
N ASN A 111 -24.55 -29.79 1.90
CA ASN A 111 -25.39 -30.04 0.72
C ASN A 111 -24.63 -30.45 -0.56
N VAL A 112 -23.49 -31.13 -0.44
CA VAL A 112 -22.77 -31.71 -1.59
C VAL A 112 -23.51 -32.99 -2.01
N PRO A 113 -24.07 -33.07 -3.24
CA PRO A 113 -24.72 -34.28 -3.71
C PRO A 113 -23.73 -35.44 -3.77
N GLY A 114 -24.12 -36.62 -3.29
CA GLY A 114 -23.33 -37.84 -3.50
C GLY A 114 -23.56 -38.36 -4.92
N ASP A 115 -22.49 -38.77 -5.61
CA ASP A 115 -22.61 -39.56 -6.84
C ASP A 115 -23.18 -40.94 -6.49
N VAL A 116 -24.25 -41.33 -7.18
CA VAL A 116 -24.95 -42.62 -7.06
C VAL A 116 -24.50 -43.57 -8.15
#